data_AF-A0A851F6A7-F1
#
_entry.id   AF-A0A851F6A7-F1
#
_cell.length_a   1.000
_cell.length_b   1.000
_cell.length_c   1.000
_cell.angle_alpha   90.00
_cell.angle_beta   90.00
_cell.angle_gamma   90.00
#
_symmetry.space_group_name_H-M   'P 1'
#
loop_
_entity.id
_entity.type
_entity.pdbx_description
1 polymer ?
#
loop_
_entity_poly.entity_id
_entity_poly.type
_entity_poly.pdbx_seq_one_letter_code
_entity_poly.pdbx_strand_id
1 'polypeptide(L)' 'QAECGPPCDLPEPVTVPDPGVNFNLWRNLDVVSRAQEVGGGQATLVAAVLRARELLPDPQLRPTLDR' A
#
# COMPACT_ATOMS: atom_id res chain seq x y z
N GLN A 1 15.41 13.74 -0.71
CA GLN A 1 14.18 14.10 -1.44
C GLN A 1 13.62 12.82 -2.03
N ALA A 2 12.30 12.61 -1.96
CA ALA A 2 11.68 11.51 -2.71
C ALA A 2 11.58 11.97 -4.17
N GLU A 3 12.55 11.58 -4.98
CA GLU A 3 12.59 11.89 -6.41
C GLU A 3 11.80 10.82 -7.17
N CYS A 4 10.48 10.99 -7.24
CA CYS A 4 9.63 10.30 -8.19
C CYS A 4 8.86 11.38 -8.95
N GLY A 5 9.11 11.50 -10.25
CA GLY A 5 8.37 12.37 -11.16
C GLY A 5 7.36 11.59 -11.99
N PRO A 6 6.98 12.10 -13.18
CA PRO A 6 6.10 11.41 -14.13
C PRO A 6 6.43 9.93 -14.41
N PRO A 7 7.70 9.47 -14.37
CA PRO A 7 8.01 8.04 -14.54
C PRO A 7 7.35 7.12 -13.51
N CYS A 8 6.97 7.63 -12.34
CA CYS A 8 6.35 6.86 -11.27
C CYS A 8 4.82 6.94 -11.27
N ASP A 9 4.25 7.75 -12.15
CA ASP A 9 2.79 7.85 -12.26
C ASP A 9 2.24 6.54 -12.81
N LEU A 10 1.29 5.97 -12.07
CA LEU A 10 0.58 4.80 -12.54
C LEU A 10 -0.45 5.23 -13.59
N PRO A 11 -0.56 4.52 -14.72
CA PRO A 11 -1.50 4.84 -15.79
C PRO A 11 -2.97 4.73 -15.35
N GLU A 12 -3.23 3.98 -14.28
CA GLU A 12 -4.54 3.86 -13.66
C GLU A 12 -4.42 3.88 -12.11
N PRO A 13 -5.47 4.30 -11.39
CA PRO A 13 -5.49 4.28 -9.94
C PRO A 13 -5.38 2.85 -9.39
N VAL A 14 -4.58 2.65 -8.35
CA VAL A 14 -4.47 1.39 -7.60
C VAL A 14 -5.09 1.56 -6.22
N THR A 15 -5.98 0.66 -5.84
CA THR A 15 -6.58 0.63 -4.50
C THR A 15 -5.52 0.29 -3.45
N VAL A 16 -5.42 1.10 -2.40
CA VAL A 16 -4.52 0.90 -1.25
C VAL A 16 -5.35 0.90 0.04
N PRO A 17 -4.85 0.28 1.13
CA PRO A 17 -5.52 0.40 2.43
C PRO A 17 -5.49 1.86 2.93
N ASP A 18 -6.49 2.25 3.71
CA ASP A 18 -6.49 3.53 4.41
C ASP A 18 -5.36 3.53 5.48
N PRO A 19 -4.38 4.45 5.41
CA PRO A 19 -3.33 4.54 6.41
C PRO A 19 -3.80 5.24 7.70
N GLY A 20 -4.99 5.84 7.70
CA GLY A 20 -5.55 6.57 8.83
C GLY A 20 -5.88 5.65 10.00
N VAL A 21 -5.39 6.00 11.19
CA VAL A 21 -5.75 5.30 12.43
C VAL A 21 -6.45 6.27 13.36
N ASN A 22 -7.70 5.96 13.74
CA ASN A 22 -8.35 6.65 14.84
C ASN A 22 -7.86 6.09 16.18
N PHE A 23 -6.94 6.80 16.84
CA PHE A 23 -6.34 6.35 18.10
C PHE A 23 -7.32 6.18 19.26
N ASN A 24 -8.48 6.84 19.23
CA ASN A 24 -9.51 6.67 20.26
C ASN A 24 -10.23 5.34 20.08
N LEU A 25 -10.56 4.97 18.84
CA LEU A 25 -11.14 3.67 18.53
C LEU A 25 -10.11 2.55 18.73
N TRP A 26 -8.92 2.72 18.14
CA TRP A 26 -7.85 1.73 18.12
C TRP A 26 -7.49 1.21 19.52
N ARG A 27 -7.34 2.11 20.49
CA ARG A 27 -7.00 1.76 21.87
C ARG A 27 -8.06 0.92 22.58
N ASN A 28 -9.31 1.00 22.14
CA ASN A 28 -10.43 0.25 22.71
C ASN A 28 -10.66 -1.10 22.03
N LEU A 29 -10.05 -1.35 20.86
CA LEU A 29 -10.10 -2.65 20.20
C LEU A 29 -9.28 -3.70 20.95
N ASP A 30 -9.76 -4.93 20.95
CA ASP A 30 -9.00 -6.07 21.42
C ASP A 30 -7.86 -6.43 20.44
N VAL A 31 -6.93 -7.26 20.90
CA VAL A 31 -5.72 -7.61 20.14
C VAL A 31 -6.07 -8.35 18.83
N VAL A 32 -7.12 -9.16 18.82
CA VAL A 32 -7.52 -9.91 17.62
C VAL A 32 -8.08 -8.96 16.58
N SER A 33 -8.97 -8.04 16.97
CA SER A 33 -9.52 -7.03 16.06
C SER A 33 -8.41 -6.16 15.45
N ARG A 34 -7.44 -5.72 16.25
CA ARG A 34 -6.28 -4.97 15.72
C ARG A 34 -5.45 -5.80 14.73
N ALA A 35 -5.21 -7.07 15.03
CA ALA A 35 -4.47 -7.95 14.15
C ALA A 35 -5.21 -8.18 12.82
N GLN A 36 -6.54 -8.26 12.85
CA GLN A 36 -7.37 -8.37 11.66
C GLN A 36 -7.31 -7.10 10.80
N GLU A 37 -7.38 -5.91 11.40
CA GLU A 37 -7.25 -4.65 10.66
C GLU A 37 -5.89 -4.54 9.97
N VAL A 38 -4.79 -4.81 10.69
CA VAL A 38 -3.44 -4.78 10.11
C VAL A 38 -3.28 -5.85 9.04
N GLY A 39 -3.73 -7.08 9.31
CA GLY A 39 -3.61 -8.19 8.37
C GLY A 39 -4.39 -7.96 7.08
N GLY A 40 -5.63 -7.46 7.17
CA GLY A 40 -6.44 -7.11 6.01
C GLY A 40 -5.84 -5.94 5.21
N GLY A 41 -5.36 -4.91 5.91
CA GLY A 41 -4.66 -3.79 5.29
C GLY A 41 -3.38 -4.23 4.57
N GLN A 42 -2.57 -5.07 5.20
CA GLN A 42 -1.35 -5.62 4.62
C GLN A 42 -1.64 -6.47 3.37
N ALA A 43 -2.66 -7.33 3.41
CA ALA A 43 -3.07 -8.12 2.24
C ALA A 43 -3.47 -7.23 1.06
N THR A 44 -4.22 -6.14 1.35
CA THR A 44 -4.61 -5.15 0.34
C THR A 44 -3.39 -4.42 -0.22
N LEU A 45 -2.43 -4.05 0.63
CA LEU A 45 -1.20 -3.38 0.21
C LEU A 45 -0.34 -4.29 -0.68
N VAL A 46 -0.21 -5.57 -0.35
CA VAL A 46 0.51 -6.54 -1.20
C VAL A 46 -0.14 -6.63 -2.58
N ALA A 47 -1.47 -6.74 -2.64
CA ALA A 47 -2.20 -6.75 -3.91
C ALA A 47 -1.99 -5.46 -4.71
N ALA A 48 -1.99 -4.31 -4.04
CA ALA A 48 -1.72 -3.01 -4.64
C ALA A 48 -0.31 -2.93 -5.27
N VAL A 49 0.72 -3.37 -4.53
CA VAL A 49 2.10 -3.42 -5.01
C VAL A 49 2.23 -4.32 -6.23
N LEU A 50 1.62 -5.51 -6.21
CA LEU A 50 1.61 -6.42 -7.34
C LEU A 50 0.94 -5.79 -8.57
N ARG A 51 -0.22 -5.13 -8.39
CA ARG A 51 -0.90 -4.44 -9.48
C ARG A 51 -0.07 -3.29 -10.04
N ALA A 52 0.55 -2.48 -9.17
CA ALA A 52 1.43 -1.39 -9.60
C ALA A 52 2.60 -1.90 -10.46
N ARG A 53 3.18 -3.06 -10.14
CA ARG A 53 4.27 -3.67 -10.95
C ARG A 53 3.84 -4.03 -12.37
N GLU A 54 2.61 -4.52 -12.53
CA GLU A 54 2.03 -4.84 -13.84
C GLU A 54 1.82 -3.57 -14.67
N LEU A 55 1.47 -2.47 -14.01
CA LEU A 55 1.14 -1.19 -14.64
C LEU A 55 2.35 -0.31 -14.92
N LEU A 56 3.46 -0.50 -14.20
CA LEU A 56 4.65 0.29 -14.38
C LEU A 56 5.24 0.08 -15.79
N PRO A 57 5.29 1.15 -16.61
CA PRO A 57 5.80 1.08 -17.97
C PRO A 57 7.33 0.96 -18.00
N ASP A 58 8.02 1.49 -16.98
CA ASP A 58 9.47 1.42 -16.85
C ASP A 58 9.88 0.17 -16.02
N PRO A 59 10.57 -0.82 -16.62
CA PRO A 59 11.07 -1.99 -15.91
C PRO A 59 12.06 -1.66 -14.78
N GLN A 60 12.75 -0.52 -14.85
CA GLN A 60 13.74 -0.09 -13.84
C GLN A 60 13.09 0.36 -12.52
N LEU A 61 11.78 0.64 -12.52
CA LEU A 61 11.02 1.02 -11.33
C LEU A 61 10.36 -0.19 -10.63
N ARG A 62 10.45 -1.39 -11.21
CA ARG A 62 9.93 -2.61 -10.57
C ARG A 62 10.74 -3.04 -9.33
N PRO A 63 12.09 -2.97 -9.33
CA PRO A 63 12.90 -3.33 -8.16
C PRO A 63 12.69 -2.43 -6.94
N THR A 64 12.22 -1.19 -7.11
CA THR A 64 11.91 -0.30 -5.97
C THR A 64 10.61 -0.70 -5.27
N LEU A 65 9.74 -1.46 -5.94
CA LEU A 65 8.55 -2.06 -5.34
C LEU A 65 8.81 -3.45 -4.73
N ASP A 66 10.02 -4.01 -4.89
CA ASP A 66 10.46 -5.28 -4.29
C ASP A 66 11.04 -5.15 -2.89
N ARG A 67 11.26 -3.91 -2.43
CA ARG A 67 11.93 -3.59 -1.17
C ARG A 67 10.95 -3.11 -0.11
#